data_AF-A0A1H7ISG3-F1
#
_entry.id   AF-A0A1H7ISG3-F1
#
_cell.length_a   1.000
_cell.length_b   1.000
_cell.length_c   1.000
_cell.angle_alpha   90.00
_cell.angle_beta   90.00
_cell.angle_gamma   90.00
#
_symmetry.space_group_name_H-M   'P 1'
#
loop_
_entity.id
_entity.type
_entity.pdbx_description
1 polymer ?
#
loop_
_entity_poly.entity_id
_entity_poly.type
_entity_poly.pdbx_seq_one_letter_code
_entity_poly.pdbx_strand_id
1 'polypeptide(L)'
;MQDAITRDDIRASLGTTAYDRFLVYVMGPYKSFNLNYVLSERELANIDIEDLPGPIRKLFSAREDIDDALALLRRVQGSLRADPGVNAFLAVDVDIDTDDVDAATQSLAFAEASNATVFVLPFLGHNFGVGEEAGSVLERLSETHGDRIVFVHEASVTSEMIRAARVRWDLRVETYDTEEELHKRIRLFVADVMNRELHGGLERLD
;
A
#
# COMPACT_ATOMS: atom_id res chain seq x y z
N MET A 1 -18.67 15.46 -13.12
CA MET A 1 -17.48 16.18 -12.63
C MET A 1 -17.08 15.35 -11.41
N GLN A 2 -16.07 14.48 -11.54
CA GLN A 2 -15.65 13.63 -10.44
C GLN A 2 -15.13 14.57 -9.34
N ASP A 3 -15.75 14.54 -8.16
CA ASP A 3 -15.19 15.22 -7.00
C ASP A 3 -13.84 14.56 -6.72
N ALA A 4 -12.76 15.32 -6.92
CA ALA A 4 -11.42 14.82 -6.69
C ALA A 4 -11.28 14.49 -5.19
N ILE A 5 -10.87 13.27 -4.87
CA ILE A 5 -10.54 12.86 -3.50
C ILE A 5 -9.56 13.86 -2.91
N THR A 6 -9.94 14.58 -1.85
CA THR A 6 -9.05 15.55 -1.23
C THR A 6 -8.33 14.97 -0.02
N ARG A 7 -7.20 15.60 0.33
CA ARG A 7 -6.43 15.29 1.54
C ARG A 7 -7.26 15.47 2.82
N ASP A 8 -8.17 16.43 2.85
CA ASP A 8 -9.05 16.66 3.98
C ASP A 8 -10.13 15.56 4.09
N ASP A 9 -10.64 15.05 2.95
CA ASP A 9 -11.58 13.92 2.94
C ASP A 9 -10.92 12.65 3.50
N ILE A 10 -9.70 12.36 3.03
CA ILE A 10 -8.90 11.25 3.58
C ILE A 10 -8.72 11.46 5.08
N ARG A 11 -8.23 12.62 5.53
CA ARG A 11 -8.03 12.86 6.97
C ARG A 11 -9.32 12.72 7.78
N ALA A 12 -10.46 13.17 7.25
CA ALA A 12 -11.75 13.09 7.93
C ALA A 12 -12.26 11.65 8.09
N SER A 13 -11.95 10.77 7.12
CA SER A 13 -12.23 9.33 7.21
C SER A 13 -11.35 8.63 8.25
N LEU A 14 -10.19 9.21 8.56
CA LEU A 14 -9.20 8.63 9.45
C LEU A 14 -9.36 9.15 10.89
N GLY A 15 -9.30 8.25 11.87
CA GLY A 15 -9.26 8.64 13.28
C GLY A 15 -8.02 9.48 13.63
N THR A 16 -8.02 10.11 14.81
CA THR A 16 -6.95 11.03 15.24
C THR A 16 -5.64 10.31 15.63
N THR A 17 -4.50 10.93 15.33
CA THR A 17 -3.16 10.55 15.81
C THR A 17 -2.37 11.78 16.28
N ALA A 18 -1.14 11.60 16.79
CA ALA A 18 -0.32 12.71 17.26
C ALA A 18 0.08 13.69 16.13
N TYR A 19 0.31 13.15 14.92
CA TYR A 19 0.60 13.88 13.69
C TYR A 19 -0.49 13.57 12.65
N ASP A 20 -1.72 13.95 12.95
CA ASP A 20 -2.93 13.63 12.18
C ASP A 20 -2.93 14.18 10.73
N ARG A 21 -2.22 15.28 10.48
CA ARG A 21 -2.01 15.84 9.14
C ARG A 21 -0.91 15.12 8.35
N PHE A 22 -0.03 14.37 9.00
CA PHE A 22 1.02 13.65 8.30
C PHE A 22 0.47 12.31 7.79
N LEU A 23 0.01 12.30 6.55
CA LEU A 23 -0.62 11.14 5.92
C LEU A 23 0.44 10.18 5.38
N VAL A 24 0.32 8.90 5.73
CA VAL A 24 1.15 7.82 5.18
C VAL A 24 0.27 6.79 4.51
N TYR A 25 0.32 6.74 3.17
CA TYR A 25 -0.40 5.72 2.42
C TYR A 25 0.42 4.43 2.40
N VAL A 26 -0.12 3.37 3.03
CA VAL A 26 0.48 2.04 3.05
C VAL A 26 -0.21 1.19 1.99
N MET A 27 0.55 0.82 0.97
CA MET A 27 0.09 0.06 -0.19
C MET A 27 0.73 -1.33 -0.21
N GLY A 28 0.01 -2.31 -0.73
CA GLY A 28 0.48 -3.70 -0.82
C GLY A 28 -0.55 -4.60 -1.49
N PRO A 29 -0.27 -5.90 -1.62
CA PRO A 29 -1.18 -6.84 -2.25
C PRO A 29 -2.31 -7.23 -1.29
N TYR A 30 -3.37 -6.42 -1.23
CA TYR A 30 -4.56 -6.71 -0.40
C TYR A 30 -5.89 -6.52 -1.12
N LYS A 31 -5.91 -5.84 -2.27
CA LYS A 31 -7.03 -5.98 -3.21
C LYS A 31 -6.83 -7.32 -3.91
N SER A 32 -7.43 -8.36 -3.31
CA SER A 32 -7.61 -9.65 -3.96
C SER A 32 -8.14 -9.42 -5.38
N PHE A 33 -7.79 -10.31 -6.30
CA PHE A 33 -8.70 -10.58 -7.41
C PHE A 33 -10.05 -10.84 -6.74
N ASN A 34 -10.95 -9.86 -6.80
CA ASN A 34 -12.02 -9.73 -5.82
C ASN A 34 -13.05 -10.84 -6.13
N LEU A 35 -12.86 -12.02 -5.53
CA LEU A 35 -13.76 -13.16 -5.67
C LEU A 35 -15.16 -12.82 -5.17
N ASN A 36 -15.34 -11.72 -4.42
CA ASN A 36 -16.67 -11.20 -4.06
C ASN A 36 -17.48 -10.70 -5.26
N TYR A 37 -16.87 -10.52 -6.43
CA TYR A 37 -17.62 -10.34 -7.69
C TYR A 37 -18.30 -11.62 -8.18
N VAL A 38 -17.93 -12.79 -7.62
CA VAL A 38 -18.39 -14.10 -8.08
C VAL A 38 -19.02 -14.94 -6.95
N LEU A 39 -18.57 -14.80 -5.70
CA LEU A 39 -19.00 -15.58 -4.55
C LEU A 39 -19.04 -14.71 -3.28
N SER A 40 -20.13 -14.77 -2.53
CA SER A 40 -20.28 -14.11 -1.24
C SER A 40 -19.37 -14.74 -0.16
N GLU A 41 -19.04 -13.98 0.90
CA GLU A 41 -18.24 -14.48 2.05
C GLU A 41 -18.79 -15.79 2.64
N ARG A 42 -20.11 -15.97 2.59
CA ARG A 42 -20.82 -17.14 3.07
C ARG A 42 -20.65 -18.36 2.16
N GLU A 43 -20.51 -18.15 0.86
CA GLU A 43 -20.21 -19.21 -0.11
C GLU A 43 -18.74 -19.61 -0.02
N LEU A 44 -17.85 -18.63 0.16
CA LEU A 44 -16.42 -18.81 0.37
C LEU A 44 -16.10 -19.63 1.64
N ALA A 45 -16.86 -19.45 2.72
CA ALA A 45 -16.65 -20.18 3.98
C ALA A 45 -17.03 -21.68 3.91
N ASN A 46 -17.76 -22.11 2.88
CA ASN A 46 -18.27 -23.49 2.75
C ASN A 46 -17.49 -24.34 1.73
N ILE A 47 -16.40 -23.81 1.15
CA ILE A 47 -15.61 -24.50 0.13
C ILE A 47 -14.47 -25.25 0.81
N ASP A 48 -14.41 -26.58 0.61
CA ASP A 48 -13.24 -27.37 0.97
C ASP A 48 -12.16 -27.21 -0.11
N ILE A 49 -11.08 -26.51 0.24
CA ILE A 49 -9.98 -26.14 -0.67
C ILE A 49 -9.24 -27.39 -1.17
N GLU A 50 -9.22 -28.48 -0.39
CA GLU A 50 -8.53 -29.72 -0.75
C GLU A 50 -9.18 -30.42 -1.94
N ASP A 51 -10.50 -30.26 -2.10
CA ASP A 51 -11.33 -30.88 -3.14
C ASP A 51 -11.36 -30.08 -4.46
N LEU A 52 -10.73 -28.90 -4.50
CA LEU A 52 -10.73 -28.03 -5.67
C LEU A 52 -9.71 -28.48 -6.74
N PRO A 53 -10.05 -28.38 -8.04
CA PRO A 53 -9.09 -28.55 -9.14
C PRO A 53 -7.87 -27.63 -8.98
N GLY A 54 -6.68 -28.11 -9.32
CA GLY A 54 -5.39 -27.41 -9.07
C GLY A 54 -5.34 -25.91 -9.43
N PRO A 55 -5.84 -25.47 -10.60
CA PRO A 55 -5.91 -24.04 -10.94
C PRO A 55 -6.80 -23.22 -10.00
N ILE A 56 -7.90 -23.81 -9.52
CA ILE A 56 -8.84 -23.18 -8.58
C ILE A 56 -8.26 -23.22 -7.17
N ARG A 57 -7.68 -24.36 -6.74
CA ARG A 57 -6.97 -24.47 -5.45
C ARG A 57 -5.87 -23.41 -5.29
N LYS A 58 -5.15 -23.09 -6.38
CA LYS A 58 -4.13 -22.03 -6.41
C LYS A 58 -4.72 -20.62 -6.22
N LEU A 59 -5.98 -20.39 -6.60
CA LEU A 59 -6.68 -19.11 -6.31
C LEU A 59 -7.04 -18.99 -4.82
N PHE A 60 -7.36 -20.11 -4.16
CA PHE A 60 -7.67 -20.12 -2.73
C PHE A 60 -6.41 -20.03 -1.86
N SER A 61 -5.29 -20.65 -2.26
CA SER A 61 -4.00 -20.41 -1.59
C SER A 61 -3.58 -18.95 -1.72
N ALA A 62 -3.82 -18.32 -2.88
CA ALA A 62 -3.59 -16.88 -3.04
C ALA A 62 -4.48 -16.04 -2.12
N ARG A 63 -5.68 -16.50 -1.73
CA ARG A 63 -6.54 -15.80 -0.77
C ARG A 63 -5.96 -15.82 0.64
N GLU A 64 -5.48 -16.97 1.12
CA GLU A 64 -4.78 -17.05 2.41
C GLU A 64 -3.55 -16.13 2.41
N ASP A 65 -2.78 -16.14 1.32
CA ASP A 65 -1.65 -15.24 1.16
C ASP A 65 -2.11 -13.74 1.23
N ILE A 66 -3.22 -13.39 0.57
CA ILE A 66 -3.79 -12.02 0.59
C ILE A 66 -4.26 -11.62 1.99
N ASP A 67 -4.90 -12.51 2.73
CA ASP A 67 -5.35 -12.24 4.11
C ASP A 67 -4.14 -12.02 5.03
N ASP A 68 -3.08 -12.81 4.87
CA ASP A 68 -1.82 -12.64 5.59
C ASP A 68 -1.10 -11.33 5.21
N ALA A 69 -1.13 -10.96 3.92
CA ALA A 69 -0.63 -9.66 3.46
C ALA A 69 -1.42 -8.51 4.08
N LEU A 70 -2.75 -8.54 4.04
CA LEU A 70 -3.58 -7.51 4.66
C LEU A 70 -3.31 -7.43 6.16
N ALA A 71 -3.21 -8.58 6.85
CA ALA A 71 -2.89 -8.62 8.26
C ALA A 71 -1.52 -7.98 8.56
N LEU A 72 -0.51 -8.22 7.73
CA LEU A 72 0.79 -7.56 7.83
C LEU A 72 0.68 -6.05 7.64
N LEU A 73 -0.03 -5.60 6.61
CA LEU A 73 -0.21 -4.17 6.33
C LEU A 73 -0.96 -3.47 7.46
N ARG A 74 -1.95 -4.13 8.06
CA ARG A 74 -2.64 -3.65 9.27
C ARG A 74 -1.70 -3.50 10.46
N ARG A 75 -0.76 -4.43 10.66
CA ARG A 75 0.26 -4.31 11.70
C ARG A 75 1.22 -3.15 11.41
N VAL A 76 1.68 -2.99 10.17
CA VAL A 76 2.51 -1.86 9.73
C VAL A 76 1.81 -0.53 9.96
N GLN A 77 0.55 -0.42 9.53
CA GLN A 77 -0.30 0.74 9.75
C GLN A 77 -0.42 1.06 11.25
N GLY A 78 -0.81 0.06 12.06
CA GLY A 78 -0.98 0.23 13.49
C GLY A 78 0.31 0.67 14.19
N SER A 79 1.45 0.11 13.79
CA SER A 79 2.78 0.48 14.28
C SER A 79 3.08 1.95 14.01
N LEU A 80 2.91 2.44 12.78
CA LEU A 80 3.14 3.84 12.41
C LEU A 80 2.19 4.81 13.13
N ARG A 81 0.93 4.42 13.31
CA ARG A 81 -0.06 5.20 14.06
C ARG A 81 0.22 5.25 15.56
N ALA A 82 0.94 4.27 16.10
CA ALA A 82 1.34 4.25 17.50
C ALA A 82 2.67 4.98 17.73
N ASP A 83 3.66 4.74 16.88
CA ASP A 83 4.99 5.35 16.88
C ASP A 83 5.53 5.40 15.44
N PRO A 84 5.65 6.59 14.81
CA PRO A 84 5.76 7.91 15.45
C PRO A 84 4.42 8.61 15.76
N GLY A 85 3.27 8.02 15.44
CA GLY A 85 1.97 8.67 15.64
C GLY A 85 1.46 9.41 14.40
N VAL A 86 1.91 9.01 13.21
CA VAL A 86 1.44 9.56 11.92
C VAL A 86 0.11 8.94 11.51
N ASN A 87 -0.60 9.61 10.60
CA ASN A 87 -1.89 9.12 10.12
C ASN A 87 -1.70 8.12 8.97
N ALA A 88 -1.26 6.91 9.32
CA ALA A 88 -1.09 5.83 8.35
C ALA A 88 -2.43 5.16 8.01
N PHE A 89 -2.64 4.84 6.73
CA PHE A 89 -3.89 4.29 6.22
C PHE A 89 -3.69 3.32 5.05
N LEU A 90 -4.66 2.40 4.88
CA LEU A 90 -4.84 1.56 3.70
C LEU A 90 -5.98 2.12 2.85
N ALA A 91 -6.07 1.77 1.57
CA ALA A 91 -7.15 2.24 0.70
C ALA A 91 -8.55 1.87 1.23
N VAL A 92 -8.65 0.69 1.87
CA VAL A 92 -9.88 0.19 2.50
C VAL A 92 -10.30 0.94 3.76
N ASP A 93 -9.48 1.86 4.28
CA ASP A 93 -9.81 2.68 5.44
C ASP A 93 -10.54 3.96 5.07
N VAL A 94 -10.42 4.36 3.81
CA VAL A 94 -10.94 5.63 3.33
C VAL A 94 -12.35 5.36 2.82
N ASP A 95 -13.34 5.63 3.67
CA ASP A 95 -14.77 5.49 3.38
C ASP A 95 -15.26 6.64 2.48
N ILE A 96 -14.76 6.65 1.25
CA ILE A 96 -15.18 7.54 0.17
C ILE A 96 -15.80 6.68 -0.92
N ASP A 97 -16.99 7.07 -1.37
CA ASP A 97 -17.67 6.44 -2.50
C ASP A 97 -16.77 6.55 -3.74
N THR A 98 -16.22 5.40 -4.12
CA THR A 98 -15.26 5.25 -5.23
C THR A 98 -15.79 4.25 -6.26
N ASP A 99 -17.08 3.94 -6.22
CA ASP A 99 -17.69 2.92 -7.09
C ASP A 99 -17.54 3.25 -8.59
N ASP A 100 -17.36 4.53 -8.93
CA ASP A 100 -17.10 5.03 -10.29
C ASP A 100 -15.61 5.35 -10.59
N VAL A 101 -14.68 5.03 -9.67
CA VAL A 101 -13.24 5.32 -9.79
C VAL A 101 -12.46 4.01 -9.87
N ASP A 102 -11.66 3.83 -10.93
CA ASP A 102 -10.80 2.66 -11.03
C ASP A 102 -9.72 2.67 -9.94
N ALA A 103 -9.25 1.47 -9.56
CA ALA A 103 -8.34 1.31 -8.44
C ALA A 103 -6.99 2.05 -8.62
N ALA A 104 -6.51 2.21 -9.86
CA ALA A 104 -5.26 2.90 -10.14
C ALA A 104 -5.42 4.43 -9.96
N THR A 105 -6.52 5.00 -10.46
CA THR A 105 -6.88 6.41 -10.22
C THR A 105 -7.04 6.71 -8.73
N GLN A 106 -7.71 5.82 -7.98
CA GLN A 106 -7.85 5.94 -6.53
C GLN A 106 -6.48 5.91 -5.82
N SER A 107 -5.66 4.90 -6.11
CA SER A 107 -4.32 4.76 -5.53
C SER A 107 -3.41 5.96 -5.86
N LEU A 108 -3.55 6.54 -7.05
CA LEU A 108 -2.85 7.76 -7.44
C LEU A 108 -3.29 8.96 -6.60
N ALA A 109 -4.59 9.19 -6.45
CA ALA A 109 -5.10 10.30 -5.64
C ALA A 109 -4.66 10.19 -4.17
N PHE A 110 -4.67 8.99 -3.60
CA PHE A 110 -4.17 8.74 -2.25
C PHE A 110 -2.67 8.99 -2.13
N ALA A 111 -1.87 8.57 -3.11
CA ALA A 111 -0.44 8.81 -3.13
C ALA A 111 -0.11 10.32 -3.27
N GLU A 112 -0.81 11.04 -4.15
CA GLU A 112 -0.66 12.50 -4.33
C GLU A 112 -1.03 13.27 -3.06
N ALA A 113 -2.08 12.84 -2.36
CA ALA A 113 -2.51 13.47 -1.13
C ALA A 113 -1.63 13.13 0.09
N SER A 114 -0.69 12.17 -0.02
CA SER A 114 0.07 11.64 1.11
C SER A 114 1.47 12.24 1.24
N ASN A 115 1.91 12.49 2.48
CA ASN A 115 3.28 12.94 2.74
C ASN A 115 4.29 11.84 2.38
N ALA A 116 3.94 10.59 2.62
CA ALA A 116 4.75 9.44 2.25
C ALA A 116 3.87 8.30 1.72
N THR A 117 4.36 7.60 0.70
CA THR A 117 3.75 6.38 0.17
C THR A 117 4.71 5.21 0.35
N VAL A 118 4.23 4.13 0.95
CA VAL A 118 5.02 2.94 1.29
C VAL A 118 4.41 1.74 0.60
N PHE A 119 5.14 1.14 -0.33
CA PHE A 119 4.76 -0.11 -0.98
C PHE A 119 5.39 -1.29 -0.24
N VAL A 120 4.58 -2.12 0.41
CA VAL A 120 5.02 -3.32 1.13
C VAL A 120 4.70 -4.57 0.30
N LEU A 121 5.73 -5.37 0.03
CA LEU A 121 5.65 -6.54 -0.84
C LEU A 121 6.08 -7.80 -0.07
N PRO A 122 5.16 -8.48 0.65
CA PRO A 122 5.47 -9.65 1.48
C PRO A 122 5.70 -10.94 0.71
N PHE A 123 5.06 -11.14 -0.44
CA PHE A 123 5.32 -12.27 -1.33
C PHE A 123 4.91 -11.90 -2.76
N LEU A 124 5.56 -12.48 -3.78
CA LEU A 124 5.13 -12.36 -5.19
C LEU A 124 4.11 -13.45 -5.53
N GLY A 125 2.90 -13.34 -5.01
CA GLY A 125 1.79 -14.20 -5.41
C GLY A 125 1.23 -13.72 -6.76
N HIS A 126 1.97 -13.90 -7.86
CA HIS A 126 1.56 -13.49 -9.22
C HIS A 126 0.94 -12.07 -9.25
N ASN A 127 1.79 -11.07 -9.02
CA ASN A 127 1.50 -9.63 -8.87
C ASN A 127 0.82 -8.94 -10.07
N PHE A 128 -0.43 -9.29 -10.39
CA PHE A 128 -1.17 -8.60 -11.45
C PHE A 128 -1.83 -7.29 -10.98
N GLY A 129 -2.27 -7.16 -9.72
CA GLY A 129 -2.96 -5.95 -9.24
C GLY A 129 -2.04 -4.81 -8.79
N VAL A 130 -1.09 -5.10 -7.87
CA VAL A 130 -0.17 -4.08 -7.33
C VAL A 130 0.78 -3.54 -8.42
N GLY A 131 1.14 -4.35 -9.41
CA GLY A 131 2.06 -3.94 -10.48
C GLY A 131 1.49 -2.85 -11.38
N GLU A 132 0.19 -2.92 -11.69
CA GLU A 132 -0.50 -1.93 -12.50
C GLU A 132 -0.68 -0.63 -11.71
N GLU A 133 -1.22 -0.71 -10.49
CA GLU A 133 -1.43 0.47 -9.65
C GLU A 133 -0.11 1.16 -9.24
N ALA A 134 0.90 0.38 -8.81
CA ALA A 134 2.22 0.93 -8.51
C ALA A 134 2.86 1.54 -9.75
N GLY A 135 2.67 0.93 -10.92
CA GLY A 135 3.11 1.48 -12.20
C GLY A 135 2.48 2.85 -12.46
N SER A 136 1.16 2.99 -12.33
CA SER A 136 0.46 4.26 -12.53
C SER A 136 0.90 5.34 -11.55
N VAL A 137 1.07 5.01 -10.26
CA VAL A 137 1.60 5.93 -9.25
C VAL A 137 3.00 6.40 -9.63
N LEU A 138 3.88 5.48 -10.02
CA LEU A 138 5.25 5.80 -10.39
C LEU A 138 5.35 6.63 -11.67
N GLU A 139 4.57 6.29 -12.69
CA GLU A 139 4.52 7.07 -13.94
C GLU A 139 4.13 8.51 -13.71
N ARG A 140 3.28 8.78 -12.73
CA ARG A 140 2.80 10.13 -12.43
C ARG A 140 3.69 10.88 -11.44
N LEU A 141 4.21 10.18 -10.42
CA LEU A 141 4.79 10.81 -9.24
C LEU A 141 6.29 10.63 -9.09
N SER A 142 6.97 9.82 -9.91
CA SER A 142 8.41 9.60 -9.75
C SER A 142 9.23 10.90 -9.80
N GLU A 143 8.84 11.85 -10.64
CA GLU A 143 9.58 13.12 -10.80
C GLU A 143 9.31 14.13 -9.68
N THR A 144 8.12 14.08 -9.06
CA THR A 144 7.66 15.10 -8.10
C THR A 144 7.65 14.61 -6.65
N HIS A 145 7.46 13.31 -6.45
CA HIS A 145 7.31 12.66 -5.14
C HIS A 145 8.27 11.48 -4.97
N GLY A 146 9.29 11.30 -5.82
CA GLY A 146 10.22 10.17 -5.71
C GLY A 146 10.86 10.03 -4.32
N ASP A 147 11.23 11.15 -3.70
CA ASP A 147 11.75 11.22 -2.32
C ASP A 147 10.73 10.84 -1.23
N ARG A 148 9.44 10.76 -1.60
CA ARG A 148 8.30 10.46 -0.73
C ARG A 148 7.76 9.05 -0.97
N ILE A 149 8.42 8.25 -1.81
CA ILE A 149 8.00 6.90 -2.16
C ILE A 149 9.09 5.90 -1.77
N VAL A 150 8.71 4.81 -1.10
CA VAL A 150 9.60 3.68 -0.82
C VAL A 150 8.94 2.35 -1.17
N PHE A 151 9.72 1.45 -1.74
CA PHE A 151 9.35 0.05 -1.92
C PHE A 151 10.10 -0.81 -0.92
N VAL A 152 9.38 -1.61 -0.15
CA VAL A 152 9.95 -2.50 0.88
C VAL A 152 9.48 -3.92 0.59
N HIS A 153 10.39 -4.79 0.18
CA HIS A 153 10.05 -6.16 -0.24
C HIS A 153 10.75 -7.21 0.63
N GLU A 154 10.11 -8.36 0.82
CA GLU A 154 10.73 -9.45 1.56
C GLU A 154 11.98 -9.95 0.81
N ALA A 155 13.01 -10.42 1.51
CA ALA A 155 14.27 -10.85 0.88
C ALA A 155 14.08 -12.06 -0.07
N SER A 156 13.08 -12.90 0.21
CA SER A 156 12.66 -14.02 -0.64
C SER A 156 12.09 -13.54 -1.99
N VAL A 157 11.60 -12.31 -2.05
CA VAL A 157 10.90 -11.70 -3.18
C VAL A 157 11.93 -11.16 -4.16
N THR A 158 12.17 -11.91 -5.23
CA THR A 158 12.98 -11.45 -6.38
C THR A 158 12.06 -11.07 -7.54
N SER A 159 11.99 -9.77 -7.86
CA SER A 159 11.12 -9.25 -8.93
C SER A 159 11.91 -8.48 -9.97
N GLU A 160 11.77 -8.88 -11.24
CA GLU A 160 12.23 -8.08 -12.39
C GLU A 160 11.51 -6.73 -12.47
N MET A 161 10.29 -6.62 -11.94
CA MET A 161 9.56 -5.34 -11.85
C MET A 161 10.26 -4.38 -10.87
N ILE A 162 10.68 -4.85 -9.69
CA ILE A 162 11.40 -4.01 -8.72
C ILE A 162 12.75 -3.56 -9.31
N ARG A 163 13.45 -4.46 -10.02
CA ARG A 163 14.70 -4.11 -10.72
C ARG A 163 14.46 -3.08 -11.82
N ALA A 164 13.46 -3.30 -12.67
CA ALA A 164 13.10 -2.39 -13.76
C ALA A 164 12.67 -1.03 -13.21
N ALA A 165 11.90 -1.02 -12.12
CA ALA A 165 11.42 0.19 -11.50
C ALA A 165 12.57 1.02 -10.91
N ARG A 166 13.53 0.37 -10.24
CA ARG A 166 14.73 1.03 -9.72
C ARG A 166 15.56 1.68 -10.84
N VAL A 167 15.69 1.02 -11.99
CA VAL A 167 16.45 1.56 -13.14
C VAL A 167 15.70 2.70 -13.82
N ARG A 168 14.37 2.60 -13.93
CA ARG A 168 13.56 3.56 -14.70
C ARG A 168 13.27 4.85 -13.93
N TRP A 169 13.06 4.77 -12.62
CA TRP A 169 12.52 5.87 -11.82
C TRP A 169 13.41 6.29 -10.64
N ASP A 170 14.63 5.76 -10.53
CA ASP A 170 15.58 6.02 -9.42
C ASP A 170 14.96 5.87 -8.01
N LEU A 171 14.19 4.80 -7.83
CA LEU A 171 13.37 4.61 -6.64
C LEU A 171 14.17 4.10 -5.45
N ARG A 172 13.75 4.55 -4.26
CA ARG A 172 14.18 3.96 -3.00
C ARG A 172 13.55 2.58 -2.84
N VAL A 173 14.40 1.56 -2.88
CA VAL A 173 14.03 0.15 -2.66
C VAL A 173 14.80 -0.38 -1.47
N GLU A 174 14.07 -0.98 -0.54
CA GLU A 174 14.56 -1.58 0.69
C GLU A 174 14.12 -3.06 0.73
N THR A 175 14.90 -3.91 1.38
CA THR A 175 14.66 -5.36 1.43
C THR A 175 14.64 -5.87 2.85
N TYR A 176 13.63 -6.62 3.30
CA TYR A 176 13.55 -7.11 4.69
C TYR A 176 13.51 -8.64 4.83
N ASP A 177 14.10 -9.16 5.91
CA ASP A 177 14.07 -10.58 6.27
C ASP A 177 13.05 -10.91 7.36
N THR A 178 12.69 -9.93 8.19
CA THR A 178 11.73 -10.10 9.29
C THR A 178 10.75 -8.94 9.37
N GLU A 179 9.59 -9.19 9.97
CA GLU A 179 8.59 -8.14 10.20
C GLU A 179 9.14 -6.99 11.07
N GLU A 180 9.97 -7.27 12.08
CA GLU A 180 10.62 -6.21 12.88
C GLU A 180 11.48 -5.29 12.01
N GLU A 181 12.20 -5.87 11.06
CA GLU A 181 13.04 -5.13 10.14
C GLU A 181 12.21 -4.30 9.15
N LEU A 182 11.09 -4.85 8.66
CA LEU A 182 10.10 -4.11 7.87
C LEU A 182 9.61 -2.86 8.61
N HIS A 183 9.13 -3.02 9.85
CA HIS A 183 8.66 -1.90 10.68
C HIS A 183 9.75 -0.85 10.87
N LYS A 184 10.97 -1.29 11.20
CA LYS A 184 12.11 -0.40 11.40
C LYS A 184 12.42 0.40 10.15
N ARG A 185 12.49 -0.23 8.98
CA ARG A 185 12.80 0.45 7.71
C ARG A 185 11.74 1.48 7.33
N ILE A 186 10.47 1.10 7.43
CA ILE A 186 9.37 2.02 7.12
C ILE A 186 9.38 3.20 8.10
N ARG A 187 9.56 2.94 9.40
CA ARG A 187 9.63 4.03 10.40
C ARG A 187 10.78 4.99 10.12
N LEU A 188 11.97 4.49 9.76
CA LEU A 188 13.11 5.34 9.41
C LEU A 188 12.84 6.17 8.16
N PHE A 189 12.20 5.59 7.15
CA PHE A 189 11.79 6.32 5.96
C PHE A 189 10.77 7.42 6.27
N VAL A 190 9.71 7.11 7.03
CA VAL A 190 8.70 8.10 7.44
C VAL A 190 9.34 9.23 8.25
N ALA A 191 10.22 8.90 9.20
CA ALA A 191 10.94 9.89 9.99
C ALA A 191 11.84 10.78 9.13
N ASP A 192 12.50 10.23 8.10
CA ASP A 192 13.30 11.00 7.14
C ASP A 192 12.45 12.00 6.37
N VAL A 193 11.31 11.57 5.81
CA VAL A 193 10.36 12.45 5.11
C VAL A 193 9.85 13.56 6.04
N MET A 194 9.42 13.21 7.26
CA MET A 194 8.99 14.18 8.27
C MET A 194 10.08 15.21 8.55
N ASN A 195 11.32 14.77 8.79
CA ASN A 195 12.42 15.67 9.09
C ASN A 195 12.76 16.59 7.91
N ARG A 196 12.72 16.10 6.67
CA ARG A 196 12.95 16.90 5.46
C ARG A 196 11.85 17.94 5.22
N GLU A 197 10.59 17.66 5.58
CA GLU A 197 9.51 18.66 5.57
C GLU A 197 9.63 19.69 6.70
N LEU A 198 10.16 19.29 7.87
CA LEU A 198 10.30 20.17 9.03
C LEU A 198 11.51 21.10 8.93
N HIS A 199 12.64 20.59 8.43
CA HIS A 199 13.92 21.27 8.44
C HIS A 199 14.40 21.72 7.06
N GLY A 200 13.59 21.51 6.03
CA GLY A 200 13.93 21.78 4.64
C GLY A 200 14.50 20.55 3.93
N GLY A 201 14.35 20.52 2.61
CA GLY A 201 14.70 19.38 1.76
C GLY A 201 13.49 18.66 1.15
N LEU A 202 12.28 18.97 1.61
CA LEU A 202 11.00 18.71 0.93
C LEU A 202 10.02 19.87 1.21
N GLU A 203 9.19 20.22 0.22
CA GLU A 203 8.07 21.16 0.41
C GLU A 203 6.99 20.53 1.27
N ARG A 204 6.34 21.27 2.16
CA ARG A 204 5.24 20.71 2.96
C ARG A 204 3.99 20.52 2.11
N LEU A 205 3.30 19.40 2.32
CA LEU A 205 1.96 19.17 1.78
C LEU A 205 0.93 19.70 2.80
N ASP A 206 0.30 20.82 2.47
CA ASP A 206 -0.74 21.45 3.29
C ASP A 206 -2.11 20.73 3.16
#